data_AF-A0A1Z9JBS1-F1
#
_entry.id   AF-A0A1Z9JBS1-F1
#
_cell.length_a   1.000
_cell.length_b   1.000
_cell.length_c   1.000
_cell.angle_alpha   90.00
_cell.angle_beta   90.00
_cell.angle_gamma   90.00
#
_symmetry.space_group_name_H-M   'P 1'
#
loop_
_entity.id
_entity.type
_entity.pdbx_description
1 polymer ?
#
loop_
_entity_poly.entity_id
_entity_poly.type
_entity_poly.pdbx_seq_one_letter_code
_entity_poly.pdbx_strand_id
1 'polypeptide(L)'
;MSAADRPVPPPARAAVEQLKAYSAPLEGRRSMLRLDFNENTIGPSPLVAQALRGFSSEEIAVYPEYDGLRDAVVTNLLEGGCRAGLQPDQVGLFNGADAAIHAVFQAYGDAGDRVLTTSPTFGYYSPCARMQGMTVEALSYEGEEFTFPMVEMQEVLLRRPPRLLLICNPNNPTGTRLAPEHILSLAHSAPSTLVVVDELYAAFTGDSVLPSADFDATPNLLVLQSLSKTAGLASLRIGFAIGHPGVIDRVGRVTGPYDINSFAVAAAFAALADQPYVDAYVTEVLRARDWTVEALHQADVRHHCDGGNYLLIWPKRSVEEIDADLRAAGILVRSMAGKPLIDGCFRVSIGTTSQMQRFMEAYLRLDP
;
A
#
# COMPACT_ATOMS: atom_id res chain seq x y z
N MET A 1 43.73 25.11 0.49
CA MET A 1 43.49 23.82 -0.16
C MET A 1 42.67 24.07 -1.40
N SER A 2 43.15 23.66 -2.57
CA SER A 2 42.38 23.77 -3.80
C SER A 2 41.13 22.88 -3.70
N ALA A 3 40.09 23.15 -4.49
CA ALA A 3 38.93 22.25 -4.55
C ALA A 3 39.31 20.81 -4.96
N ALA A 4 40.50 20.61 -5.54
CA ALA A 4 41.05 19.31 -5.93
C ALA A 4 41.71 18.52 -4.79
N ASP A 5 41.92 19.12 -3.60
CA ASP A 5 42.51 18.44 -2.43
C ASP A 5 41.48 18.02 -1.38
N ARG A 6 40.17 18.10 -1.69
CA ARG A 6 39.14 17.64 -0.75
C ARG A 6 39.04 16.10 -0.83
N PRO A 7 39.14 15.39 0.31
CA PRO A 7 38.95 13.95 0.33
C PRO A 7 37.54 13.61 -0.19
N VAL A 8 37.47 12.63 -1.10
CA VAL A 8 36.22 12.11 -1.66
C VAL A 8 35.71 11.01 -0.72
N PRO A 9 34.40 10.94 -0.40
CA PRO A 9 33.85 9.83 0.37
C PRO A 9 34.06 8.48 -0.35
N PRO A 10 34.13 7.36 0.38
CA PRO A 10 34.19 6.05 -0.24
C PRO A 10 32.92 5.79 -1.08
N PRO A 11 33.04 5.13 -2.25
CA PRO A 11 31.87 4.81 -3.07
C PRO A 11 30.99 3.77 -2.37
N ALA A 12 29.67 3.87 -2.57
CA ALA A 12 28.73 2.82 -2.21
C ALA A 12 28.76 1.67 -3.24
N ARG A 13 27.93 0.63 -3.03
CA ARG A 13 27.72 -0.42 -4.04
C ARG A 13 27.21 0.21 -5.34
N ALA A 14 27.65 -0.30 -6.50
CA ALA A 14 27.23 0.23 -7.81
C ALA A 14 25.71 0.28 -8.00
N ALA A 15 24.98 -0.70 -7.46
CA ALA A 15 23.52 -0.72 -7.47
C ALA A 15 22.91 0.48 -6.71
N VAL A 16 23.55 0.94 -5.63
CA VAL A 16 23.09 2.09 -4.83
C VAL A 16 23.42 3.41 -5.53
N GLU A 17 24.61 3.54 -6.12
CA GLU A 17 25.03 4.75 -6.86
C GLU A 17 24.12 5.07 -8.06
N GLN A 18 23.45 4.07 -8.63
CA GLN A 18 22.52 4.22 -9.75
C GLN A 18 21.08 4.54 -9.31
N LEU A 19 20.77 4.45 -8.01
CA LEU A 19 19.43 4.72 -7.51
C LEU A 19 19.18 6.21 -7.33
N LYS A 20 17.97 6.64 -7.69
CA LYS A 20 17.42 7.91 -7.24
C LYS A 20 16.56 7.63 -6.01
N ALA A 21 16.78 8.42 -4.95
CA ALA A 21 15.95 8.34 -3.76
C ALA A 21 14.47 8.55 -4.13
N TYR A 22 13.60 7.72 -3.56
CA TYR A 22 12.16 7.96 -3.67
C TYR A 22 11.82 9.26 -2.92
N SER A 23 11.25 10.23 -3.63
CA SER A 23 10.89 11.52 -3.08
C SER A 23 9.37 11.69 -3.07
N ALA A 24 8.82 11.88 -1.87
CA ALA A 24 7.42 12.26 -1.68
C ALA A 24 7.36 13.70 -1.13
N PRO A 25 6.47 14.56 -1.65
CA PRO A 25 6.34 15.92 -1.14
C PRO A 25 5.64 15.90 0.23
N LEU A 26 6.38 15.85 1.33
CA LEU A 26 5.79 15.68 2.68
C LEU A 26 5.41 16.99 3.37
N GLU A 27 6.09 18.09 3.02
CA GLU A 27 5.97 19.36 3.74
C GLU A 27 4.78 20.23 3.29
N GLY A 28 4.27 21.05 4.21
CA GLY A 28 3.20 22.02 3.94
C GLY A 28 1.79 21.43 3.76
N ARG A 29 1.59 20.15 4.06
CA ARG A 29 0.33 19.42 3.81
C ARG A 29 -0.72 19.54 4.92
N ARG A 30 -0.30 19.77 6.17
CA ARG A 30 -1.13 19.53 7.38
C ARG A 30 -2.38 20.42 7.47
N SER A 31 -2.35 21.62 6.91
CA SER A 31 -3.47 22.56 6.91
C SER A 31 -4.40 22.44 5.70
N MET A 32 -4.07 21.54 4.76
CA MET A 32 -4.80 21.36 3.51
C MET A 32 -5.70 20.13 3.56
N LEU A 33 -6.65 20.06 2.63
CA LEU A 33 -7.40 18.83 2.39
C LEU A 33 -6.49 17.83 1.66
N ARG A 34 -6.05 16.79 2.36
CA ARG A 34 -5.05 15.81 1.90
C ARG A 34 -5.71 14.66 1.13
N LEU A 35 -5.88 14.80 -0.18
CA LEU A 35 -6.40 13.76 -1.07
C LEU A 35 -5.31 13.18 -2.00
N ASP A 36 -4.05 13.21 -1.57
CA ASP A 36 -2.88 12.90 -2.38
C ASP A 36 -2.23 11.55 -2.04
N PHE A 37 -2.24 11.09 -0.78
CA PHE A 37 -1.50 9.90 -0.31
C PHE A 37 -2.36 8.72 0.17
N ASN A 38 -3.67 8.75 -0.12
CA ASN A 38 -4.64 7.74 0.30
C ASN A 38 -4.70 7.59 1.83
N GLU A 39 -4.45 8.68 2.56
CA GLU A 39 -4.49 8.69 4.02
C GLU A 39 -5.93 8.60 4.53
N ASN A 40 -6.11 8.08 5.74
CA ASN A 40 -7.34 8.32 6.47
C ASN A 40 -7.48 9.84 6.73
N THR A 41 -8.65 10.41 6.43
CA THR A 41 -8.85 11.87 6.49
C THR A 41 -9.52 12.37 7.76
N ILE A 42 -9.95 11.48 8.66
CA ILE A 42 -10.59 11.85 9.94
C ILE A 42 -9.74 11.49 11.16
N GLY A 43 -8.72 10.65 10.99
CA GLY A 43 -7.82 10.20 12.05
C GLY A 43 -8.21 8.83 12.62
N PRO A 44 -7.45 8.33 13.60
CA PRO A 44 -7.69 7.05 14.23
C PRO A 44 -8.83 7.12 15.27
N SER A 45 -9.25 5.95 15.76
CA SER A 45 -10.20 5.85 16.88
C SER A 45 -9.75 6.72 18.08
N PRO A 46 -10.70 7.34 18.82
CA PRO A 46 -10.40 8.00 20.09
C PRO A 46 -9.66 7.12 21.10
N LEU A 47 -9.87 5.79 21.06
CA LEU A 47 -9.14 4.84 21.91
C LEU A 47 -7.65 4.81 21.58
N VAL A 48 -7.28 4.96 20.31
CA VAL A 48 -5.87 5.12 19.91
C VAL A 48 -5.29 6.40 20.51
N ALA A 49 -5.99 7.53 20.38
CA ALA A 49 -5.52 8.80 20.95
C ALA A 49 -5.44 8.75 22.49
N GLN A 50 -6.30 7.97 23.14
CA GLN A 50 -6.22 7.71 24.57
C GLN A 50 -5.01 6.85 24.94
N ALA A 51 -4.78 5.74 24.22
CA ALA A 51 -3.63 4.87 24.44
C ALA A 51 -2.30 5.64 24.29
N LEU A 52 -2.18 6.47 23.24
CA LEU A 52 -0.99 7.28 23.02
C LEU A 52 -0.76 8.34 24.10
N ARG A 53 -1.82 8.94 24.64
CA ARG A 53 -1.72 9.89 25.77
C ARG A 53 -1.39 9.22 27.10
N GLY A 54 -1.60 7.91 27.20
CA GLY A 54 -1.38 7.13 28.42
C GLY A 54 0.08 6.82 28.71
N PHE A 55 1.00 7.00 27.75
CA PHE A 55 2.41 6.68 27.92
C PHE A 55 3.08 7.53 29.01
N SER A 56 3.68 6.85 29.98
CA SER A 56 4.59 7.41 30.97
C SER A 56 6.00 7.65 30.41
N SER A 57 6.79 8.47 31.10
CA SER A 57 8.21 8.67 30.77
C SER A 57 9.01 7.37 30.82
N GLU A 58 8.64 6.47 31.74
CA GLU A 58 9.26 5.18 31.98
C GLU A 58 9.00 4.22 30.82
N GLU A 59 7.75 4.15 30.33
CA GLU A 59 7.40 3.34 29.14
C GLU A 59 8.07 3.84 27.86
N ILE A 60 8.28 5.16 27.73
CA ILE A 60 9.01 5.74 26.59
C ILE A 60 10.51 5.42 26.66
N ALA A 61 11.07 5.26 27.86
CA ALA A 61 12.50 5.04 28.07
C ALA A 61 12.96 3.60 27.81
N VAL A 62 12.04 2.65 27.60
CA VAL A 62 12.34 1.23 27.41
C VAL A 62 12.05 0.75 25.98
N TYR A 63 12.67 -0.37 25.61
CA TYR A 63 12.40 -1.01 24.32
C TYR A 63 10.94 -1.50 24.24
N PRO A 64 10.37 -1.57 23.02
CA PRO A 64 9.00 -2.01 22.81
C PRO A 64 8.80 -3.49 23.19
N GLU A 65 7.62 -3.80 23.70
CA GLU A 65 7.13 -5.15 23.91
C GLU A 65 6.09 -5.49 22.83
N TYR A 66 6.20 -6.64 22.18
CA TYR A 66 5.35 -7.04 21.05
C TYR A 66 4.36 -8.17 21.39
N ASP A 67 4.47 -8.75 22.57
CA ASP A 67 3.72 -9.92 22.98
C ASP A 67 2.20 -9.66 22.89
N GLY A 68 1.47 -10.62 22.36
CA GLY A 68 0.03 -10.54 22.15
C GLY A 68 -0.42 -9.79 20.89
N LEU A 69 0.44 -9.00 20.23
CA LEU A 69 0.00 -8.23 19.05
C LEU A 69 -0.30 -9.14 17.86
N ARG A 70 0.46 -10.23 17.69
CA ARG A 70 0.18 -11.24 16.66
C ARG A 70 -1.17 -11.92 16.91
N ASP A 71 -1.44 -12.28 18.16
CA ASP A 71 -2.72 -12.86 18.57
C ASP A 71 -3.88 -11.90 18.30
N ALA A 72 -3.74 -10.61 18.62
CA ALA A 72 -4.76 -9.60 18.34
C ALA A 72 -5.03 -9.44 16.83
N VAL A 73 -3.99 -9.49 15.99
CA VAL A 73 -4.16 -9.48 14.53
C VAL A 73 -4.90 -10.73 14.06
N VAL A 74 -4.52 -11.92 14.55
CA VAL A 74 -5.22 -13.17 14.23
C VAL A 74 -6.68 -13.10 14.63
N THR A 75 -7.00 -12.70 15.87
CA THR A 75 -8.39 -12.54 16.33
C THR A 75 -9.17 -11.60 15.44
N ASN A 76 -8.62 -10.43 15.12
CA ASN A 76 -9.27 -9.45 14.25
C ASN A 76 -9.55 -10.01 12.84
N LEU A 77 -8.59 -10.73 12.25
CA LEU A 77 -8.77 -11.36 10.93
C LEU A 77 -9.83 -12.46 10.95
N LEU A 78 -9.87 -13.29 11.99
CA LEU A 78 -10.87 -14.34 12.17
C LEU A 78 -12.29 -13.75 12.33
N GLU A 79 -12.43 -12.70 13.15
CA GLU A 79 -13.69 -11.97 13.34
C GLU A 79 -14.14 -11.27 12.04
N GLY A 80 -13.18 -10.78 11.24
CA GLY A 80 -13.41 -10.20 9.92
C GLY A 80 -13.75 -11.21 8.81
N GLY A 81 -13.89 -12.50 9.14
CA GLY A 81 -14.34 -13.54 8.21
C GLY A 81 -13.23 -14.38 7.58
N CYS A 82 -11.98 -14.25 8.04
CA CYS A 82 -10.94 -15.21 7.68
C CYS A 82 -11.28 -16.58 8.25
N ARG A 83 -11.42 -17.59 7.37
CA ARG A 83 -11.81 -18.95 7.76
C ARG A 83 -10.61 -19.88 7.95
N ALA A 84 -9.43 -19.44 7.55
CA ALA A 84 -8.19 -20.16 7.83
C ALA A 84 -7.96 -20.13 9.35
N GLY A 85 -7.62 -21.27 9.94
CA GLY A 85 -7.25 -21.35 11.36
C GLY A 85 -5.89 -20.70 11.63
N LEU A 86 -5.77 -19.40 11.34
CA LEU A 86 -4.53 -18.63 11.43
C LEU A 86 -3.91 -18.76 12.81
N GLN A 87 -2.59 -18.98 12.82
CA GLN A 87 -1.79 -19.03 14.03
C GLN A 87 -0.91 -17.78 14.16
N PRO A 88 -0.54 -17.36 15.38
CA PRO A 88 0.30 -16.18 15.59
C PRO A 88 1.64 -16.20 14.84
N ASP A 89 2.26 -17.37 14.64
CA ASP A 89 3.51 -17.52 13.89
C ASP A 89 3.36 -17.32 12.37
N GLN A 90 2.12 -17.27 11.87
CA GLN A 90 1.79 -16.87 10.50
C GLN A 90 1.70 -15.36 10.32
N VAL A 91 1.90 -14.57 11.38
CA VAL A 91 1.85 -13.10 11.34
C VAL A 91 3.23 -12.50 11.67
N GLY A 92 3.83 -11.86 10.67
CA GLY A 92 4.99 -10.99 10.84
C GLY A 92 4.56 -9.55 11.12
N LEU A 93 5.27 -8.87 12.03
CA LEU A 93 5.04 -7.47 12.39
C LEU A 93 6.12 -6.61 11.76
N PHE A 94 5.76 -5.46 11.19
CA PHE A 94 6.71 -4.57 10.49
C PHE A 94 6.43 -3.10 10.75
N ASN A 95 7.48 -2.27 10.62
CA ASN A 95 7.43 -0.80 10.70
C ASN A 95 6.74 -0.20 9.45
N GLY A 96 5.48 -0.59 9.24
CA GLY A 96 4.70 -0.33 8.04
C GLY A 96 4.93 -1.38 6.94
N ALA A 97 4.01 -1.42 5.98
CA ALA A 97 4.10 -2.34 4.86
C ALA A 97 5.35 -2.13 3.99
N ASP A 98 5.89 -0.90 3.93
CA ASP A 98 7.14 -0.62 3.21
C ASP A 98 8.32 -1.41 3.80
N ALA A 99 8.40 -1.55 5.13
CA ALA A 99 9.41 -2.37 5.78
C ALA A 99 9.22 -3.86 5.49
N ALA A 100 7.96 -4.33 5.42
CA ALA A 100 7.64 -5.70 5.00
C ALA A 100 8.05 -5.97 3.54
N ILE A 101 7.68 -5.07 2.61
CA ILE A 101 8.08 -5.14 1.19
C ILE A 101 9.59 -5.22 1.09
N HIS A 102 10.29 -4.29 1.76
CA HIS A 102 11.74 -4.26 1.75
C HIS A 102 12.36 -5.56 2.29
N ALA A 103 11.87 -6.06 3.42
CA ALA A 103 12.32 -7.32 4.01
C ALA A 103 12.08 -8.53 3.09
N VAL A 104 10.96 -8.56 2.34
CA VAL A 104 10.73 -9.61 1.33
C VAL A 104 11.82 -9.59 0.27
N PHE A 105 12.14 -8.42 -0.28
CA PHE A 105 13.24 -8.30 -1.26
C PHE A 105 14.58 -8.69 -0.64
N GLN A 106 14.87 -8.32 0.61
CA GLN A 106 16.10 -8.72 1.28
C GLN A 106 16.21 -10.23 1.54
N ALA A 107 15.10 -10.88 1.92
CA ALA A 107 15.10 -12.29 2.27
C ALA A 107 15.10 -13.22 1.05
N TYR A 108 14.51 -12.78 -0.06
CA TYR A 108 14.29 -13.64 -1.23
C TYR A 108 15.00 -13.19 -2.49
N GLY A 109 15.34 -11.91 -2.63
CA GLY A 109 15.96 -11.38 -3.84
C GLY A 109 17.49 -11.40 -3.79
N ASP A 110 18.11 -11.84 -4.89
CA ASP A 110 19.56 -11.74 -5.09
C ASP A 110 19.88 -11.13 -6.47
N ALA A 111 21.15 -10.77 -6.67
CA ALA A 111 21.62 -10.20 -7.91
C ALA A 111 21.38 -11.15 -9.09
N GLY A 112 20.71 -10.65 -10.13
CA GLY A 112 20.33 -11.44 -11.31
C GLY A 112 18.97 -12.14 -11.22
N ASP A 113 18.33 -12.15 -10.04
CA ASP A 113 16.95 -12.62 -9.93
C ASP A 113 15.96 -11.68 -10.63
N ARG A 114 14.75 -12.20 -10.85
CA ARG A 114 13.63 -11.47 -11.44
C ARG A 114 12.51 -11.25 -10.44
N VAL A 115 11.94 -10.05 -10.45
CA VAL A 115 10.63 -9.76 -9.88
C VAL A 115 9.65 -9.47 -11.01
N LEU A 116 8.48 -10.11 -10.97
CA LEU A 116 7.37 -9.89 -11.88
C LEU A 116 6.28 -9.08 -11.16
N THR A 117 5.68 -8.12 -11.86
CA THR A 117 4.55 -7.32 -11.35
C THR A 117 3.78 -6.70 -12.52
N THR A 118 2.87 -5.77 -12.25
CA THR A 118 2.14 -4.99 -13.26
C THR A 118 2.65 -3.55 -13.34
N SER A 119 2.32 -2.85 -14.44
CA SER A 119 2.59 -1.42 -14.62
C SER A 119 1.37 -0.72 -15.21
N PRO A 120 0.91 0.41 -14.62
CA PRO A 120 1.43 1.06 -13.43
C PRO A 120 1.01 0.35 -12.12
N THR A 121 1.90 0.31 -11.13
CA THR A 121 1.60 -0.18 -9.78
C THR A 121 2.32 0.66 -8.71
N PHE A 122 2.34 0.21 -7.45
CA PHE A 122 3.03 0.90 -6.37
C PHE A 122 4.53 1.02 -6.64
N GLY A 123 5.00 2.26 -6.72
CA GLY A 123 6.35 2.56 -7.19
C GLY A 123 7.49 2.08 -6.29
N TYR A 124 7.22 1.65 -5.06
CA TYR A 124 8.25 1.25 -4.11
C TYR A 124 8.82 -0.16 -4.36
N TYR A 125 8.14 -0.99 -5.15
CA TYR A 125 8.66 -2.31 -5.52
C TYR A 125 9.97 -2.20 -6.33
N SER A 126 10.03 -1.29 -7.30
CA SER A 126 11.19 -1.11 -8.18
C SER A 126 12.49 -0.73 -7.46
N PRO A 127 12.54 0.28 -6.57
CA PRO A 127 13.76 0.60 -5.84
C PRO A 127 14.20 -0.55 -4.92
N CYS A 128 13.27 -1.26 -4.26
CA CYS A 128 13.61 -2.42 -3.44
C CYS A 128 14.26 -3.55 -4.26
N ALA A 129 13.69 -3.88 -5.42
CA ALA A 129 14.26 -4.86 -6.34
C ALA A 129 15.67 -4.47 -6.82
N ARG A 130 15.82 -3.22 -7.29
CA ARG A 130 17.08 -2.70 -7.83
C ARG A 130 18.18 -2.64 -6.78
N MET A 131 17.85 -2.36 -5.52
CA MET A 131 18.80 -2.37 -4.41
C MET A 131 19.42 -3.76 -4.16
N GLN A 132 18.71 -4.82 -4.55
CA GLN A 132 19.21 -6.20 -4.53
C GLN A 132 19.81 -6.67 -5.85
N GLY A 133 19.94 -5.78 -6.85
CA GLY A 133 20.47 -6.16 -8.15
C GLY A 133 19.52 -7.05 -8.97
N MET A 134 18.23 -7.05 -8.62
CA MET A 134 17.22 -7.77 -9.38
C MET A 134 16.79 -7.00 -10.62
N THR A 135 16.26 -7.74 -11.60
CA THR A 135 15.58 -7.18 -12.76
C THR A 135 14.07 -7.13 -12.53
N VAL A 136 13.44 -6.02 -12.90
CA VAL A 136 11.99 -5.81 -12.79
C VAL A 136 11.35 -6.07 -14.14
N GLU A 137 10.45 -7.03 -14.21
CA GLU A 137 9.57 -7.29 -15.34
C GLU A 137 8.15 -6.86 -14.96
N ALA A 138 7.58 -5.91 -15.69
CA ALA A 138 6.28 -5.36 -15.37
C ALA A 138 5.36 -5.47 -16.59
N LEU A 139 4.28 -6.25 -16.44
CA LEU A 139 3.28 -6.43 -17.49
C LEU A 139 2.30 -5.25 -17.49
N SER A 140 1.91 -4.80 -18.66
CA SER A 140 0.94 -3.70 -18.77
C SER A 140 -0.47 -4.21 -18.52
N TYR A 141 -1.32 -3.38 -17.90
CA TYR A 141 -2.75 -3.67 -17.87
C TYR A 141 -3.36 -3.59 -19.28
N GLU A 142 -4.45 -4.32 -19.49
CA GLU A 142 -5.14 -4.42 -20.78
C GLU A 142 -6.27 -3.37 -20.89
N GLY A 143 -6.29 -2.66 -22.01
CA GLY A 143 -7.36 -1.71 -22.34
C GLY A 143 -7.41 -0.46 -21.45
N GLU A 144 -8.46 0.34 -21.63
CA GLU A 144 -8.68 1.59 -20.89
C GLU A 144 -9.25 1.37 -19.48
N GLU A 145 -9.82 0.18 -19.23
CA GLU A 145 -10.35 -0.23 -17.93
C GLU A 145 -9.32 -0.94 -17.05
N PHE A 146 -8.05 -0.94 -17.47
CA PHE A 146 -6.93 -1.52 -16.74
C PHE A 146 -7.19 -2.99 -16.31
N THR A 147 -7.66 -3.82 -17.23
CA THR A 147 -7.91 -5.25 -16.94
C THR A 147 -6.59 -5.95 -16.61
N PHE A 148 -6.59 -6.78 -15.57
CA PHE A 148 -5.38 -7.51 -15.14
C PHE A 148 -4.93 -8.49 -16.24
N PRO A 149 -3.64 -8.51 -16.65
CA PRO A 149 -3.15 -9.31 -17.78
C PRO A 149 -2.96 -10.78 -17.38
N MET A 150 -4.04 -11.48 -17.05
CA MET A 150 -4.00 -12.81 -16.44
C MET A 150 -3.31 -13.85 -17.33
N VAL A 151 -3.61 -13.84 -18.63
CA VAL A 151 -3.06 -14.80 -19.59
C VAL A 151 -1.54 -14.61 -19.72
N GLU A 152 -1.09 -13.38 -19.97
CA GLU A 152 0.34 -13.07 -20.08
C GLU A 152 1.08 -13.37 -18.77
N MET A 153 0.48 -13.06 -17.62
CA MET A 153 1.02 -13.39 -16.31
C MET A 153 1.27 -14.90 -16.15
N GLN A 154 0.27 -15.73 -16.48
CA GLN A 154 0.39 -17.19 -16.43
C GLN A 154 1.48 -17.71 -17.40
N GLU A 155 1.54 -17.17 -18.62
CA GLU A 155 2.56 -17.56 -19.60
C GLU A 155 3.99 -17.27 -19.11
N VAL A 156 4.21 -16.09 -18.50
CA VAL A 156 5.52 -15.73 -17.93
C VAL A 156 5.88 -16.65 -16.77
N LEU A 157 4.94 -16.92 -15.85
CA LEU A 157 5.16 -17.82 -14.71
C LEU A 157 5.55 -19.24 -15.16
N LEU A 158 4.88 -19.77 -16.20
CA LEU A 158 5.16 -21.11 -16.73
C LEU A 158 6.49 -21.20 -17.47
N ARG A 159 6.82 -20.19 -18.29
CA ARG A 159 8.01 -20.24 -19.15
C ARG A 159 9.29 -19.87 -18.43
N ARG A 160 9.22 -18.90 -17.52
CA ARG A 160 10.38 -18.35 -16.82
C ARG A 160 9.94 -17.84 -15.45
N PRO A 161 9.72 -18.73 -14.47
CA PRO A 161 9.23 -18.35 -13.15
C PRO A 161 10.18 -17.32 -12.51
N PRO A 162 9.67 -16.15 -12.07
CA PRO A 162 10.46 -15.15 -11.37
C PRO A 162 10.73 -15.63 -9.93
N ARG A 163 11.67 -14.97 -9.25
CA ARG A 163 11.89 -15.21 -7.82
C ARG A 163 10.74 -14.68 -6.97
N LEU A 164 10.22 -13.53 -7.38
CA LEU A 164 9.13 -12.80 -6.72
C LEU A 164 8.03 -12.46 -7.73
N LEU A 165 6.77 -12.61 -7.35
CA LEU A 165 5.62 -12.02 -8.04
C LEU A 165 4.89 -11.08 -7.07
N LEU A 166 4.78 -9.81 -7.43
CA LEU A 166 4.12 -8.79 -6.60
C LEU A 166 2.81 -8.34 -7.27
N ILE A 167 1.72 -8.48 -6.54
CA ILE A 167 0.37 -8.10 -6.96
C ILE A 167 -0.18 -7.09 -5.95
N CYS A 168 -0.42 -5.86 -6.36
CA CYS A 168 -1.15 -4.88 -5.55
C CYS A 168 -2.65 -5.08 -5.79
N ASN A 169 -3.42 -5.42 -4.75
CA ASN A 169 -4.83 -5.76 -4.88
C ASN A 169 -5.68 -5.17 -3.74
N PRO A 170 -6.57 -4.20 -4.02
CA PRO A 170 -6.70 -3.43 -5.26
C PRO A 170 -5.43 -2.70 -5.67
N ASN A 171 -5.17 -2.58 -6.98
CA ASN A 171 -3.95 -1.96 -7.47
C ASN A 171 -3.92 -0.46 -7.18
N ASN A 172 -2.78 0.05 -6.75
CA ASN A 172 -2.50 1.47 -6.69
C ASN A 172 -1.59 1.86 -7.87
N PRO A 173 -2.04 2.71 -8.83
CA PRO A 173 -3.12 3.69 -8.66
C PRO A 173 -4.42 3.40 -9.43
N THR A 174 -4.50 2.34 -10.23
CA THR A 174 -5.66 2.11 -11.12
C THR A 174 -6.93 1.73 -10.36
N GLY A 175 -6.80 1.10 -9.19
CA GLY A 175 -7.92 0.52 -8.46
C GLY A 175 -8.27 -0.89 -8.93
N THR A 176 -7.64 -1.39 -10.00
CA THR A 176 -7.90 -2.72 -10.58
C THR A 176 -7.92 -3.79 -9.51
N ARG A 177 -8.95 -4.62 -9.52
CA ARG A 177 -9.13 -5.74 -8.61
C ARG A 177 -8.83 -7.07 -9.27
N LEU A 178 -8.36 -8.02 -8.47
CA LEU A 178 -8.20 -9.41 -8.84
C LEU A 178 -8.88 -10.28 -7.80
N ALA A 179 -9.73 -11.20 -8.26
CA ALA A 179 -10.46 -12.10 -7.39
C ALA A 179 -9.50 -13.10 -6.68
N PRO A 180 -9.80 -13.48 -5.42
CA PRO A 180 -8.97 -14.40 -4.63
C PRO A 180 -8.58 -15.70 -5.36
N GLU A 181 -9.52 -16.30 -6.08
CA GLU A 181 -9.31 -17.55 -6.82
C GLU A 181 -8.24 -17.42 -7.92
N HIS A 182 -8.12 -16.26 -8.56
CA HIS A 182 -7.09 -16.02 -9.57
C HIS A 182 -5.72 -15.85 -8.92
N ILE A 183 -5.64 -15.13 -7.79
CA ILE A 183 -4.40 -15.01 -7.01
C ILE A 183 -3.91 -16.38 -6.55
N LEU A 184 -4.81 -17.19 -5.99
CA LEU A 184 -4.49 -18.55 -5.57
C LEU A 184 -4.07 -19.40 -6.77
N SER A 185 -4.74 -19.30 -7.92
CA SER A 185 -4.35 -20.00 -9.15
C SER A 185 -2.91 -19.65 -9.58
N LEU A 186 -2.53 -18.37 -9.52
CA LEU A 186 -1.15 -17.94 -9.83
C LEU A 186 -0.15 -18.55 -8.83
N ALA A 187 -0.45 -18.50 -7.53
CA ALA A 187 0.41 -19.09 -6.49
C ALA A 187 0.63 -20.60 -6.69
N HIS A 188 -0.44 -21.36 -6.96
CA HIS A 188 -0.35 -22.80 -7.22
C HIS A 188 0.43 -23.10 -8.51
N SER A 189 0.33 -22.27 -9.54
CA SER A 189 1.03 -22.49 -10.82
C SER A 189 2.54 -22.24 -10.74
N ALA A 190 3.01 -21.52 -9.72
CA ALA A 190 4.40 -21.10 -9.58
C ALA A 190 4.96 -21.37 -8.16
N PRO A 191 5.06 -22.64 -7.71
CA PRO A 191 5.45 -22.98 -6.34
C PRO A 191 6.89 -22.57 -5.96
N SER A 192 7.73 -22.25 -6.93
CA SER A 192 9.10 -21.75 -6.72
C SER A 192 9.20 -20.21 -6.65
N THR A 193 8.10 -19.52 -6.96
CA THR A 193 7.96 -18.06 -6.89
C THR A 193 7.24 -17.70 -5.61
N LEU A 194 7.80 -16.80 -4.80
CA LEU A 194 7.04 -16.22 -3.69
C LEU A 194 6.07 -15.18 -4.27
N VAL A 195 4.77 -15.44 -4.11
CA VAL A 195 3.67 -14.56 -4.54
C VAL A 195 3.28 -13.66 -3.37
N VAL A 196 3.54 -12.37 -3.53
CA VAL A 196 3.28 -11.33 -2.54
C VAL A 196 2.07 -10.52 -2.98
N VAL A 197 1.03 -10.51 -2.16
CA VAL A 197 -0.20 -9.76 -2.40
C VAL A 197 -0.23 -8.56 -1.46
N ASP A 198 -0.11 -7.36 -2.01
CA ASP A 198 -0.20 -6.11 -1.26
C ASP A 198 -1.66 -5.68 -1.16
N GLU A 199 -2.27 -5.94 0.01
CA GLU A 199 -3.68 -5.74 0.32
C GLU A 199 -3.93 -4.50 1.19
N LEU A 200 -3.12 -3.45 1.03
CA LEU A 200 -3.26 -2.22 1.80
C LEU A 200 -4.63 -1.53 1.64
N TYR A 201 -5.37 -1.89 0.60
CA TYR A 201 -6.66 -1.30 0.24
C TYR A 201 -7.82 -2.31 0.21
N ALA A 202 -7.61 -3.58 0.58
CA ALA A 202 -8.60 -4.64 0.43
C ALA A 202 -9.90 -4.40 1.23
N ALA A 203 -9.82 -3.69 2.35
CA ALA A 203 -11.01 -3.31 3.13
C ALA A 203 -12.01 -2.43 2.36
N PHE A 204 -11.58 -1.73 1.30
CA PHE A 204 -12.45 -0.89 0.48
C PHE A 204 -13.09 -1.64 -0.69
N THR A 205 -12.85 -2.95 -0.84
CA THR A 205 -13.48 -3.75 -1.91
C THR A 205 -14.00 -5.10 -1.45
N GLY A 206 -13.45 -5.66 -0.37
CA GLY A 206 -13.84 -6.96 0.16
C GLY A 206 -13.17 -8.16 -0.52
N ASP A 207 -12.22 -7.95 -1.44
CA ASP A 207 -11.59 -9.03 -2.23
C ASP A 207 -10.26 -9.51 -1.63
N SER A 208 -10.15 -9.54 -0.30
CA SER A 208 -8.96 -10.11 0.33
C SER A 208 -8.84 -11.59 -0.03
N VAL A 209 -7.62 -12.06 -0.27
CA VAL A 209 -7.32 -13.48 -0.47
C VAL A 209 -7.32 -14.27 0.84
N LEU A 210 -7.14 -13.59 1.99
CA LEU A 210 -7.00 -14.23 3.31
C LEU A 210 -8.16 -15.16 3.70
N PRO A 211 -9.45 -14.85 3.43
CA PRO A 211 -10.55 -15.76 3.74
C PRO A 211 -10.49 -17.11 3.00
N SER A 212 -9.78 -17.16 1.87
CA SER A 212 -9.61 -18.36 1.04
C SER A 212 -8.19 -18.93 1.08
N ALA A 213 -7.26 -18.29 1.79
CA ALA A 213 -5.87 -18.72 1.86
C ALA A 213 -5.72 -19.96 2.75
N ASP A 214 -5.06 -20.99 2.21
CA ASP A 214 -4.53 -22.12 2.96
C ASP A 214 -3.01 -22.09 2.78
N PHE A 215 -2.30 -21.63 3.81
CA PHE A 215 -0.85 -21.45 3.74
C PHE A 215 -0.06 -22.76 3.78
N ASP A 216 -0.67 -23.89 4.13
CA ASP A 216 -0.03 -25.20 4.00
C ASP A 216 -0.15 -25.72 2.56
N ALA A 217 -1.30 -25.47 1.91
CA ALA A 217 -1.50 -25.79 0.49
C ALA A 217 -0.77 -24.80 -0.44
N THR A 218 -0.63 -23.54 -0.04
CA THR A 218 0.03 -22.46 -0.79
C THR A 218 1.14 -21.79 0.03
N PRO A 219 2.23 -22.51 0.36
CA PRO A 219 3.28 -22.00 1.25
C PRO A 219 4.11 -20.85 0.64
N ASN A 220 3.92 -20.58 -0.65
CA ASN A 220 4.53 -19.48 -1.38
C ASN A 220 3.63 -18.23 -1.46
N LEU A 221 2.46 -18.21 -0.83
CA LEU A 221 1.62 -17.03 -0.71
C LEU A 221 2.01 -16.19 0.52
N LEU A 222 2.15 -14.89 0.34
CA LEU A 222 2.38 -13.91 1.40
C LEU A 222 1.48 -12.70 1.17
N VAL A 223 0.68 -12.33 2.16
CA VAL A 223 -0.23 -11.18 2.09
C VAL A 223 0.29 -10.05 2.97
N LEU A 224 0.31 -8.82 2.45
CA LEU A 224 0.72 -7.63 3.20
C LEU A 224 -0.50 -6.79 3.54
N GLN A 225 -0.61 -6.38 4.80
CA GLN A 225 -1.65 -5.46 5.28
C GLN A 225 -1.06 -4.34 6.12
N SER A 226 -1.83 -3.27 6.34
CA SER A 226 -1.42 -2.17 7.21
C SER A 226 -2.61 -1.42 7.78
N LEU A 227 -2.42 -0.87 8.98
CA LEU A 227 -3.38 0.04 9.64
C LEU A 227 -3.24 1.50 9.16
N SER A 228 -2.40 1.75 8.14
CA SER A 228 -2.15 3.11 7.64
C SER A 228 -3.38 3.76 7.01
N LYS A 229 -4.19 2.97 6.29
CA LYS A 229 -5.24 3.47 5.38
C LYS A 229 -6.61 3.49 6.04
N THR A 230 -6.99 2.38 6.66
CA THR A 230 -8.30 2.19 7.29
C THR A 230 -8.33 2.79 8.70
N ALA A 231 -7.43 2.35 9.58
CA ALA A 231 -7.39 2.76 10.99
C ALA A 231 -6.68 4.10 11.27
N GLY A 232 -6.22 4.81 10.24
CA GLY A 232 -5.63 6.14 10.37
C GLY A 232 -4.27 6.19 11.08
N LEU A 233 -3.51 5.09 11.04
CA LEU A 233 -2.19 4.98 11.68
C LEU A 233 -1.02 5.23 10.72
N ALA A 234 -1.24 6.00 9.64
CA ALA A 234 -0.24 6.22 8.60
C ALA A 234 1.10 6.77 9.15
N SER A 235 1.06 7.61 10.18
CA SER A 235 2.26 8.18 10.81
C SER A 235 2.96 7.25 11.80
N LEU A 236 2.27 6.23 12.33
CA LEU A 236 2.83 5.32 13.33
C LEU A 236 3.56 4.12 12.71
N ARG A 237 3.35 3.89 11.41
CA ARG A 237 4.10 2.90 10.62
C ARG A 237 3.95 1.49 11.21
N ILE A 238 2.75 0.95 11.21
CA ILE A 238 2.50 -0.46 11.57
C ILE A 238 1.91 -1.22 10.37
N GLY A 239 2.49 -2.36 10.07
CA GLY A 239 2.08 -3.25 9.00
C GLY A 239 2.34 -4.70 9.35
N PHE A 240 1.73 -5.59 8.59
CA PHE A 240 1.72 -7.02 8.83
C PHE A 240 2.04 -7.77 7.54
N ALA A 241 2.73 -8.90 7.67
CA ALA A 241 2.80 -9.91 6.62
C ALA A 241 2.15 -11.18 7.14
N ILE A 242 1.25 -11.78 6.38
CA ILE A 242 0.50 -12.97 6.75
C ILE A 242 0.81 -14.07 5.74
N GLY A 243 1.31 -15.21 6.20
CA GLY A 243 1.84 -16.26 5.33
C GLY A 243 2.22 -17.53 6.06
N HIS A 244 2.77 -18.50 5.33
CA HIS A 244 3.31 -19.72 5.93
C HIS A 244 4.39 -19.38 6.97
N PRO A 245 4.46 -20.04 8.16
CA PRO A 245 5.38 -19.66 9.23
C PRO A 245 6.84 -19.62 8.80
N GLY A 246 7.26 -20.56 7.95
CA GLY A 246 8.61 -20.56 7.39
C GLY A 246 8.92 -19.37 6.48
N VAL A 247 7.94 -18.76 5.82
CA VAL A 247 8.14 -17.52 5.05
C VAL A 247 8.27 -16.35 6.02
N ILE A 248 7.37 -16.26 6.99
CA ILE A 248 7.39 -15.20 8.02
C ILE A 248 8.71 -15.17 8.77
N ASP A 249 9.22 -16.33 9.19
CA ASP A 249 10.53 -16.47 9.83
C ASP A 249 11.67 -15.93 8.93
N ARG A 250 11.71 -16.34 7.65
CA ARG A 250 12.77 -15.90 6.71
C ARG A 250 12.74 -14.40 6.46
N VAL A 251 11.55 -13.81 6.31
CA VAL A 251 11.38 -12.36 6.16
C VAL A 251 11.77 -11.63 7.45
N GLY A 252 11.49 -12.20 8.63
CA GLY A 252 11.88 -11.62 9.92
C GLY A 252 13.39 -11.67 10.22
N ARG A 253 14.15 -12.59 9.61
CA ARG A 253 15.61 -12.70 9.82
C ARG A 253 16.41 -11.50 9.28
N VAL A 254 15.83 -10.71 8.40
CA VAL A 254 16.47 -9.55 7.74
C VAL A 254 15.97 -8.21 8.28
N THR A 255 15.22 -8.23 9.39
CA THR A 255 14.77 -7.03 10.11
C THR A 255 15.54 -6.85 11.42
N GLY A 256 15.53 -5.64 11.97
CA GLY A 256 16.08 -5.36 13.29
C GLY A 256 15.17 -5.86 14.41
N PRO A 257 15.73 -6.11 15.62
CA PRO A 257 14.96 -6.64 16.75
C PRO A 257 13.94 -5.64 17.34
N TYR A 258 14.05 -4.34 17.04
CA TYR A 258 13.25 -3.27 17.64
C TYR A 258 12.68 -2.29 16.61
N ASP A 259 12.40 -2.75 15.38
CA ASP A 259 12.05 -1.87 14.26
C ASP A 259 10.70 -1.15 14.42
N ILE A 260 9.81 -1.65 15.30
CA ILE A 260 8.49 -1.10 15.56
C ILE A 260 8.50 -0.37 16.90
N ASN A 261 8.13 0.91 16.90
CA ASN A 261 8.09 1.73 18.11
C ASN A 261 6.90 1.36 19.03
N SER A 262 7.06 1.57 20.35
CA SER A 262 6.03 1.21 21.35
C SER A 262 4.68 1.92 21.14
N PHE A 263 4.69 3.15 20.63
CA PHE A 263 3.47 3.89 20.32
C PHE A 263 2.65 3.22 19.21
N ALA A 264 3.33 2.68 18.18
CA ALA A 264 2.68 1.95 17.10
C ALA A 264 2.05 0.65 17.59
N VAL A 265 2.69 -0.06 18.51
CA VAL A 265 2.16 -1.27 19.15
C VAL A 265 0.88 -0.94 19.93
N ALA A 266 0.94 0.04 20.84
CA ALA A 266 -0.22 0.43 21.64
C ALA A 266 -1.38 0.94 20.77
N ALA A 267 -1.07 1.73 19.73
CA ALA A 267 -2.08 2.19 18.77
C ALA A 267 -2.69 1.04 17.97
N ALA A 268 -1.90 0.03 17.59
CA ALA A 268 -2.40 -1.14 16.88
C ALA A 268 -3.38 -1.94 17.76
N PHE A 269 -3.04 -2.21 19.02
CA PHE A 269 -3.97 -2.85 19.96
C PHE A 269 -5.29 -2.08 20.08
N ALA A 270 -5.22 -0.76 20.30
CA ALA A 270 -6.41 0.07 20.45
C ALA A 270 -7.25 0.14 19.16
N ALA A 271 -6.62 0.16 17.99
CA ALA A 271 -7.32 0.16 16.70
C ALA A 271 -7.98 -1.19 16.39
N LEU A 272 -7.28 -2.30 16.63
CA LEU A 272 -7.81 -3.65 16.42
C LEU A 272 -8.98 -3.98 17.35
N ALA A 273 -8.98 -3.40 18.57
CA ALA A 273 -10.07 -3.53 19.53
C ALA A 273 -11.31 -2.68 19.20
N ASP A 274 -11.19 -1.70 18.30
CA ASP A 274 -12.28 -0.79 17.89
C ASP A 274 -12.60 -0.93 16.40
N GLN A 275 -12.76 -2.18 15.96
CA GLN A 275 -13.14 -2.51 14.59
C GLN A 275 -14.39 -1.75 14.10
N PRO A 276 -15.45 -1.54 14.91
CA PRO A 276 -16.60 -0.75 14.49
C PRO A 276 -16.27 0.68 14.05
N TYR A 277 -15.27 1.33 14.68
CA TYR A 277 -14.81 2.66 14.26
C TYR A 277 -14.11 2.62 12.90
N VAL A 278 -13.28 1.59 12.67
CA VAL A 278 -12.60 1.37 11.39
C VAL A 278 -13.62 1.11 10.27
N ASP A 279 -14.61 0.25 10.54
CA ASP A 279 -15.67 -0.11 9.58
C ASP A 279 -16.56 1.09 9.25
N ALA A 280 -16.86 1.95 10.24
CA ALA A 280 -17.60 3.18 10.02
C ALA A 280 -16.86 4.14 9.07
N TYR A 281 -15.53 4.26 9.21
CA TYR A 281 -14.74 5.06 8.28
C TYR A 281 -14.73 4.46 6.87
N VAL A 282 -14.53 3.14 6.74
CA VAL A 282 -14.59 2.45 5.45
C VAL A 282 -15.95 2.68 4.78
N THR A 283 -17.04 2.53 5.52
CA THR A 283 -18.41 2.77 5.04
C THR A 283 -18.60 4.22 4.57
N GLU A 284 -18.09 5.20 5.32
CA GLU A 284 -18.14 6.61 4.93
C GLU A 284 -17.38 6.87 3.62
N VAL A 285 -16.19 6.28 3.46
CA VAL A 285 -15.36 6.40 2.25
C VAL A 285 -16.06 5.76 1.05
N LEU A 286 -16.67 4.59 1.21
CA LEU A 286 -17.41 3.93 0.13
C LEU A 286 -18.62 4.76 -0.32
N ARG A 287 -19.37 5.34 0.63
CA ARG A 287 -20.46 6.27 0.32
C ARG A 287 -19.95 7.52 -0.42
N ALA A 288 -18.84 8.08 0.03
CA ALA A 288 -18.23 9.25 -0.60
C ALA A 288 -17.71 8.93 -2.01
N ARG A 289 -17.16 7.73 -2.23
CA ARG A 289 -16.75 7.24 -3.56
C ARG A 289 -17.94 7.21 -4.50
N ASP A 290 -19.02 6.52 -4.10
CA ASP A 290 -20.19 6.34 -4.96
C ASP A 290 -20.83 7.70 -5.31
N TRP A 291 -20.90 8.61 -4.33
CA TRP A 291 -21.35 9.99 -4.57
C TRP A 291 -20.43 10.76 -5.54
N THR A 292 -19.10 10.63 -5.39
CA THR A 292 -18.12 11.34 -6.24
C THR A 292 -18.16 10.84 -7.68
N VAL A 293 -18.25 9.51 -7.86
CA VAL A 293 -18.37 8.89 -9.19
C VAL A 293 -19.63 9.37 -9.89
N GLU A 294 -20.77 9.42 -9.20
CA GLU A 294 -22.02 9.97 -9.75
C GLU A 294 -21.87 11.45 -10.14
N ALA A 295 -21.23 12.27 -9.31
CA ALA A 295 -20.98 13.68 -9.63
C ALA A 295 -20.05 13.85 -10.86
N LEU A 296 -19.04 12.99 -11.02
CA LEU A 296 -18.16 12.99 -12.18
C LEU A 296 -18.89 12.54 -13.47
N HIS A 297 -19.76 11.54 -13.38
CA HIS A 297 -20.62 11.12 -14.49
C HIS A 297 -21.53 12.26 -14.95
N GLN A 298 -22.20 12.94 -14.01
CA GLN A 298 -23.10 14.07 -14.33
C GLN A 298 -22.36 15.26 -14.98
N ALA A 299 -21.08 15.43 -14.67
CA ALA A 299 -20.23 16.48 -15.23
C ALA A 299 -19.50 16.08 -16.53
N ASP A 300 -19.72 14.86 -17.04
CA ASP A 300 -19.03 14.31 -18.22
C ASP A 300 -17.49 14.38 -18.08
N VAL A 301 -16.99 14.04 -16.89
CA VAL A 301 -15.56 14.03 -16.58
C VAL A 301 -15.03 12.61 -16.71
N ARG A 302 -14.00 12.42 -17.54
CA ARG A 302 -13.33 11.12 -17.68
C ARG A 302 -12.68 10.71 -16.35
N HIS A 303 -13.03 9.53 -15.86
CA HIS A 303 -12.50 8.98 -14.63
C HIS A 303 -12.48 7.45 -14.67
N HIS A 304 -11.75 6.83 -13.73
CA HIS A 304 -11.76 5.39 -13.52
C HIS A 304 -11.68 5.10 -12.01
N CYS A 305 -12.52 4.20 -11.53
CA CYS A 305 -12.73 3.93 -10.11
C CYS A 305 -13.20 2.48 -9.86
N ASP A 306 -12.26 1.52 -9.85
CA ASP A 306 -12.60 0.11 -9.61
C ASP A 306 -12.43 -0.30 -8.12
N GLY A 307 -11.45 0.24 -7.41
CA GLY A 307 -11.14 -0.21 -6.05
C GLY A 307 -10.25 0.73 -5.23
N GLY A 308 -10.13 0.41 -3.94
CA GLY A 308 -9.40 1.20 -2.96
C GLY A 308 -10.13 2.44 -2.47
N ASN A 309 -9.41 3.32 -1.75
CA ASN A 309 -9.91 4.62 -1.29
C ASN A 309 -9.43 5.78 -2.17
N TYR A 310 -9.45 5.58 -3.48
CA TYR A 310 -9.00 6.55 -4.46
C TYR A 310 -9.62 6.28 -5.83
N LEU A 311 -9.53 7.26 -6.72
CA LEU A 311 -9.92 7.14 -8.13
C LEU A 311 -8.99 7.97 -9.01
N LEU A 312 -9.01 7.73 -10.31
CA LEU A 312 -8.28 8.51 -11.32
C LEU A 312 -9.23 9.49 -12.01
N ILE A 313 -8.79 10.72 -12.22
CA ILE A 313 -9.53 11.75 -12.97
C ILE A 313 -8.62 12.33 -14.06
N TRP A 314 -9.11 12.35 -15.29
CA TRP A 314 -8.49 13.05 -16.41
C TRP A 314 -9.19 14.40 -16.61
N PRO A 315 -8.56 15.51 -16.21
CA PRO A 315 -9.11 16.84 -16.47
C PRO A 315 -9.16 17.17 -17.96
N LYS A 316 -10.03 18.11 -18.33
CA LYS A 316 -10.13 18.67 -19.69
C LYS A 316 -8.95 19.61 -19.96
N ARG A 317 -8.51 20.37 -18.94
CA ARG A 317 -7.28 21.19 -18.95
C ARG A 317 -6.04 20.36 -18.62
N SER A 318 -4.86 20.99 -18.71
CA SER A 318 -3.60 20.36 -18.29
C SER A 318 -3.69 19.87 -16.84
N VAL A 319 -3.25 18.63 -16.61
CA VAL A 319 -3.23 18.01 -15.28
C VAL A 319 -2.34 18.79 -14.31
N GLU A 320 -1.23 19.35 -14.80
CA GLU A 320 -0.31 20.17 -14.01
C GLU A 320 -0.95 21.51 -13.60
N GLU A 321 -1.71 22.14 -14.50
CA GLU A 321 -2.45 23.37 -14.19
C GLU A 321 -3.53 23.12 -13.14
N ILE A 322 -4.33 22.06 -13.31
CA ILE A 322 -5.41 21.73 -12.38
C ILE A 322 -4.85 21.29 -11.01
N ASP A 323 -3.75 20.53 -10.97
CA ASP A 323 -3.08 20.18 -9.71
C ASP A 323 -2.57 21.44 -8.97
N ALA A 324 -1.98 22.39 -9.70
CA ALA A 324 -1.54 23.66 -9.13
C ALA A 324 -2.71 24.52 -8.62
N ASP A 325 -3.80 24.62 -9.39
CA ASP A 325 -5.00 25.38 -9.03
C ASP A 325 -5.71 24.77 -7.80
N LEU A 326 -5.85 23.44 -7.74
CA LEU A 326 -6.39 22.72 -6.58
C LEU A 326 -5.52 22.94 -5.34
N ARG A 327 -4.19 22.88 -5.49
CA ARG A 327 -3.26 23.17 -4.41
C ARG A 327 -3.41 24.60 -3.89
N ALA A 328 -3.58 25.58 -4.78
CA ALA A 328 -3.85 26.96 -4.41
C ALA A 328 -5.19 27.12 -3.67
N ALA A 329 -6.19 26.29 -4.00
CA ALA A 329 -7.45 26.17 -3.26
C ALA A 329 -7.35 25.37 -1.94
N GLY A 330 -6.14 24.93 -1.56
CA GLY A 330 -5.88 24.19 -0.32
C GLY A 330 -6.30 22.72 -0.38
N ILE A 331 -6.34 22.13 -1.58
CA ILE A 331 -6.69 20.72 -1.82
C ILE A 331 -5.51 20.05 -2.51
N LEU A 332 -5.06 18.92 -1.98
CA LEU A 332 -3.94 18.17 -2.52
C LEU A 332 -4.44 16.94 -3.24
N VAL A 333 -4.04 16.76 -4.49
CA VAL A 333 -4.21 15.53 -5.27
C VAL A 333 -2.83 15.00 -5.67
N ARG A 334 -2.78 13.84 -6.34
CA ARG A 334 -1.51 13.27 -6.80
C ARG A 334 -1.47 13.16 -8.31
N SER A 335 -0.69 14.02 -8.96
CA SER A 335 -0.41 13.89 -10.40
C SER A 335 0.17 12.52 -10.76
N MET A 336 -0.34 11.97 -11.86
CA MET A 336 0.14 10.76 -12.54
C MET A 336 0.78 11.08 -13.90
N ALA A 337 1.03 12.36 -14.18
CA ALA A 337 1.69 12.81 -15.40
C ALA A 337 3.02 12.04 -15.66
N GLY A 338 3.24 11.68 -16.91
CA GLY A 338 4.39 10.93 -17.39
C GLY A 338 4.37 9.44 -17.05
N LYS A 339 3.31 8.91 -16.42
CA LYS A 339 3.17 7.46 -16.17
C LYS A 339 2.45 6.78 -17.33
N PRO A 340 3.00 5.68 -17.89
CA PRO A 340 2.32 4.91 -18.94
C PRO A 340 0.90 4.49 -18.53
N LEU A 341 -0.02 4.47 -19.50
CA LEU A 341 -1.46 4.15 -19.39
C LEU A 341 -2.33 5.16 -18.60
N ILE A 342 -1.74 5.92 -17.68
CA ILE A 342 -2.45 6.87 -16.82
C ILE A 342 -1.89 8.30 -16.93
N ASP A 343 -1.27 8.61 -18.07
CA ASP A 343 -0.76 9.95 -18.32
C ASP A 343 -1.91 10.96 -18.42
N GLY A 344 -1.62 12.21 -18.03
CA GLY A 344 -2.60 13.29 -18.05
C GLY A 344 -3.71 13.19 -16.98
N CYS A 345 -3.60 12.29 -15.99
CA CYS A 345 -4.55 12.21 -14.89
C CYS A 345 -3.92 12.54 -13.53
N PHE A 346 -4.76 12.80 -12.54
CA PHE A 346 -4.35 12.75 -11.14
C PHE A 346 -5.17 11.69 -10.41
N ARG A 347 -4.55 11.07 -9.41
CA ARG A 347 -5.23 10.22 -8.43
C ARG A 347 -5.73 11.09 -7.29
N VAL A 348 -7.01 10.94 -6.98
CA VAL A 348 -7.68 11.60 -5.86
C VAL A 348 -7.99 10.56 -4.81
N SER A 349 -7.47 10.73 -3.59
CA SER A 349 -7.92 9.93 -2.44
C SER A 349 -9.34 10.32 -2.05
N ILE A 350 -10.08 9.35 -1.55
CA ILE A 350 -11.46 9.52 -1.14
C ILE A 350 -11.48 9.67 0.39
N GLY A 351 -11.95 10.83 0.83
CA GLY A 351 -12.17 11.15 2.24
C GLY A 351 -13.64 10.96 2.62
N THR A 352 -14.16 11.85 3.46
CA THR A 352 -15.58 11.89 3.80
C THR A 352 -16.41 12.48 2.65
N THR A 353 -17.72 12.23 2.68
CA THR A 353 -18.66 12.77 1.68
C THR A 353 -18.56 14.30 1.60
N SER A 354 -18.45 14.98 2.76
CA SER A 354 -18.30 16.44 2.82
C SER A 354 -16.97 16.94 2.26
N GLN A 355 -15.87 16.20 2.46
CA GLN A 355 -14.57 16.52 1.87
C GLN A 355 -14.60 16.34 0.35
N MET A 356 -15.26 15.29 -0.14
CA MET A 356 -15.42 15.06 -1.57
C MET A 356 -16.34 16.07 -2.23
N GLN A 357 -17.38 16.55 -1.54
CA GLN A 357 -18.20 17.67 -2.01
C GLN A 357 -17.37 18.95 -2.17
N ARG A 358 -16.53 19.28 -1.18
CA ARG A 358 -15.60 20.43 -1.28
C ARG A 358 -14.63 20.27 -2.45
N PHE A 359 -14.12 19.05 -2.67
CA PHE A 359 -13.27 18.75 -3.81
C PHE A 359 -14.00 18.97 -5.14
N MET A 360 -15.19 18.38 -5.32
CA MET A 360 -15.96 18.50 -6.55
C MET A 360 -16.38 19.94 -6.84
N GLU A 361 -16.79 20.70 -5.82
CA GLU A 361 -17.11 22.13 -5.99
C GLU A 361 -15.90 22.94 -6.47
N ALA A 362 -14.70 22.67 -5.93
CA ALA A 362 -13.49 23.33 -6.38
C ALA A 362 -13.11 22.88 -7.79
N TYR A 363 -13.10 21.58 -8.05
CA TYR A 363 -12.72 20.99 -9.33
C TYR A 363 -13.60 21.51 -10.49
N LEU A 364 -14.92 21.47 -10.36
CA LEU A 364 -15.85 21.92 -11.41
C LEU A 364 -15.81 23.44 -11.67
N ARG A 365 -15.32 24.24 -10.72
CA ARG A 365 -15.04 25.67 -10.99
C ARG A 365 -13.76 25.86 -11.78
N LEU A 366 -12.77 25.00 -11.58
CA LEU A 366 -11.44 25.08 -12.22
C LEU A 366 -11.43 24.43 -13.60
N ASP A 367 -12.28 23.43 -13.82
CA ASP A 367 -12.41 22.63 -15.04
C ASP A 367 -13.90 22.35 -15.36
N PRO A 368 -14.67 23.37 -15.78
CA PRO A 368 -16.12 23.30 -15.96
C PRO A 368 -16.61 22.38 -17.08
#